data_AF-M3TTQ1-F1
#
_entry.id   AF-M3TTQ1-F1
#
_cell.length_a   1.000
_cell.length_b   1.000
_cell.length_c   1.000
_cell.angle_alpha   90.00
_cell.angle_beta   90.00
_cell.angle_gamma   90.00
#
_symmetry.space_group_name_H-M   'P 1'
#
loop_
_entity.id
_entity.type
_entity.pdbx_description
1 polymer ?
#
loop_
_entity_poly.entity_id
_entity_poly.type
_entity_poly.pdbx_seq_one_letter_code
_entity_poly.pdbx_strand_id
1 'polypeptide(L)'
;MALNSIRNFSDYIKVYSLHPSNIAMSVIPGTNPPTYQIQLMNYIPLIFLQTFSTEQKMFISPSQLKLLAKDKRGIDCKADLFTFALLVTKIWTGKLPYSPNVTLKALIENCVEQYIDTSLFKNPLVKTLVETILLKNVNWDYTYEDKYLKLARKATFLEFRSKPEDFEIIEDIGQGASAIVYQAIQKTRRGERVVAIKEITINDDDKEYIQNEVDIMALCQHPNVIQMYDSFIHSKSFRGYQQGSYAEIIIEFCDGGTLQSFFEKNYPIEPFPDYLMTHTLSEILKGLWYLHSEHHIVHRDLKPENILLKVNPNNPHVPFIKIADFGLSKIVENHQMMQSYVGTPVFMAPEVFNRIQYNYKCDLWSLGGLLYFLRTHTYPLSANNQRFMENMRLNVLPIYEYKIWKTIPGIKRIVENLIVYNQKKRYSWQAIHNDPYVKQILEEDNVVRDYSKL
;
A
#
# COMPACT_ATOMS: atom_id res chain seq x y z
N MET A 1 18.24 18.68 -16.37
CA MET A 1 19.06 17.75 -17.18
C MET A 1 19.51 16.56 -16.31
N ALA A 2 18.60 15.67 -15.90
CA ALA A 2 18.92 14.56 -14.98
C ALA A 2 18.43 13.20 -15.53
N LEU A 3 18.50 13.04 -16.86
CA LEU A 3 18.09 11.82 -17.60
C LEU A 3 19.23 11.22 -18.45
N ASN A 4 20.46 11.75 -18.34
CA ASN A 4 21.63 11.30 -19.11
C ASN A 4 22.59 10.36 -18.35
N SER A 5 22.30 10.03 -17.08
CA SER A 5 23.23 9.25 -16.23
C SER A 5 23.01 7.73 -16.28
N ILE A 6 22.03 7.24 -17.04
CA ILE A 6 21.69 5.80 -17.16
C ILE A 6 21.79 5.34 -18.62
N ARG A 7 22.96 5.55 -19.22
CA ARG A 7 23.41 4.81 -20.41
C ARG A 7 24.87 4.41 -20.24
N ASN A 8 25.15 3.15 -20.56
CA ASN A 8 26.46 2.51 -20.73
C ASN A 8 27.27 2.19 -19.44
N PHE A 9 26.94 1.05 -18.82
CA PHE A 9 27.92 0.25 -18.06
C PHE A 9 28.47 -0.89 -18.94
N SER A 10 29.37 -0.52 -19.88
CA SER A 10 30.19 -1.39 -20.75
C SER A 10 29.48 -2.31 -21.77
N ASP A 11 30.22 -2.74 -22.79
CA ASP A 11 29.76 -3.57 -23.91
C ASP A 11 29.42 -5.03 -23.56
N TYR A 12 29.53 -5.42 -22.28
CA TYR A 12 29.40 -6.80 -21.81
C TYR A 12 28.09 -7.11 -21.06
N ILE A 13 27.18 -6.14 -20.91
CA ILE A 13 25.93 -6.32 -20.15
C ILE A 13 24.71 -6.14 -21.06
N LYS A 14 23.89 -7.20 -21.17
CA LYS A 14 22.53 -7.14 -21.74
C LYS A 14 21.54 -7.81 -20.79
N VAL A 15 20.47 -7.09 -20.47
CA VAL A 15 19.37 -7.52 -19.59
C VAL A 15 18.17 -7.91 -20.47
N TYR A 16 17.52 -9.03 -20.17
CA TYR A 16 16.50 -9.62 -21.05
C TYR A 16 15.11 -9.86 -20.42
N SER A 17 14.92 -9.71 -19.10
CA SER A 17 13.60 -9.70 -18.44
C SER A 17 13.72 -9.21 -16.98
N LEU A 18 12.64 -8.65 -16.41
CA LEU A 18 12.52 -8.16 -15.03
C LEU A 18 11.09 -8.41 -14.50
N HIS A 19 10.94 -8.99 -13.30
CA HIS A 19 9.66 -9.19 -12.60
C HIS A 19 9.62 -8.41 -11.26
N PRO A 20 8.48 -7.88 -10.77
CA PRO A 20 8.46 -6.60 -10.03
C PRO A 20 8.70 -6.57 -8.50
N SER A 21 9.21 -7.61 -7.83
CA SER A 21 9.51 -7.53 -6.38
C SER A 21 10.82 -6.76 -6.09
N ASN A 22 11.00 -5.64 -6.77
CA ASN A 22 12.27 -4.99 -7.02
C ASN A 22 12.59 -3.92 -5.92
N ILE A 23 13.85 -3.85 -5.43
CA ILE A 23 14.36 -3.17 -4.21
C ILE A 23 15.74 -2.47 -4.47
N ALA A 24 15.81 -1.13 -4.53
CA ALA A 24 17.04 -0.34 -4.86
C ALA A 24 17.41 0.69 -3.79
N MET A 25 18.58 0.48 -3.19
CA MET A 25 19.40 1.47 -2.46
C MET A 25 19.50 2.85 -3.13
N SER A 26 18.78 3.89 -2.66
CA SER A 26 19.24 5.28 -2.84
C SER A 26 19.87 5.79 -1.53
N VAL A 27 21.07 6.37 -1.65
CA VAL A 27 21.76 7.09 -0.56
C VAL A 27 21.87 8.56 -0.95
N ILE A 28 21.16 9.41 -0.21
CA ILE A 28 21.16 10.86 -0.44
C ILE A 28 22.12 11.51 0.57
N PRO A 29 23.06 12.37 0.15
CA PRO A 29 23.88 13.14 1.08
C PRO A 29 23.02 14.17 1.82
N GLY A 30 22.87 14.03 3.14
CA GLY A 30 22.32 15.10 3.97
C GLY A 30 23.29 16.27 4.06
N THR A 31 22.89 17.45 3.59
CA THR A 31 23.67 18.69 3.75
C THR A 31 23.52 19.24 5.17
N ASN A 32 24.32 18.67 6.07
CA ASN A 32 24.62 19.13 7.43
C ASN A 32 23.49 18.90 8.47
N PRO A 33 23.68 18.01 9.48
CA PRO A 33 24.84 17.14 9.68
C PRO A 33 24.89 16.01 8.64
N PRO A 34 26.10 15.50 8.31
CA PRO A 34 26.27 14.46 7.30
C PRO A 34 25.66 13.14 7.77
N THR A 35 24.48 12.83 7.26
CA THR A 35 23.82 11.53 7.48
C THR A 35 23.46 10.91 6.14
N TYR A 36 23.60 9.59 6.07
CA TYR A 36 23.23 8.79 4.91
C TYR A 36 21.85 8.17 5.18
N GLN A 37 20.85 8.52 4.37
CA GLN A 37 19.53 7.88 4.41
C GLN A 37 19.43 6.81 3.33
N ILE A 38 18.61 5.78 3.56
CA ILE A 38 18.48 4.63 2.67
C ILE A 38 17.01 4.46 2.25
N GLN A 39 16.75 4.44 0.95
CA GLN A 39 15.42 4.21 0.34
C GLN A 39 15.49 3.01 -0.62
N LEU A 40 14.40 2.27 -0.86
CA LEU A 40 14.36 0.99 -1.61
C LEU A 40 13.43 1.08 -2.85
N MET A 41 13.93 0.99 -4.11
CA MET A 41 13.12 1.06 -5.38
C MET A 41 13.20 -0.07 -6.47
N ASN A 42 14.35 -0.68 -6.86
CA ASN A 42 14.48 -1.78 -7.86
C ASN A 42 15.67 -2.80 -7.62
N TYR A 43 15.50 -4.13 -7.78
CA TYR A 43 16.37 -5.18 -7.15
C TYR A 43 17.56 -5.67 -8.01
N ILE A 44 18.34 -6.54 -7.35
CA ILE A 44 19.36 -7.48 -7.84
C ILE A 44 20.77 -6.88 -7.86
N PRO A 45 21.73 -7.58 -7.22
CA PRO A 45 22.80 -8.12 -8.05
C PRO A 45 23.11 -9.60 -7.77
N LEU A 46 22.84 -10.44 -8.78
CA LEU A 46 23.61 -11.66 -9.03
C LEU A 46 25.03 -11.25 -9.38
N ILE A 47 25.95 -11.23 -8.41
CA ILE A 47 27.34 -10.82 -8.65
C ILE A 47 28.13 -11.98 -9.28
N PHE A 48 28.01 -12.14 -10.60
CA PHE A 48 28.99 -12.87 -11.41
C PHE A 48 30.06 -11.91 -11.92
N LEU A 49 31.05 -11.63 -11.07
CA LEU A 49 32.28 -10.91 -11.46
C LEU A 49 33.45 -11.89 -11.45
N GLN A 50 34.28 -11.87 -12.49
CA GLN A 50 35.48 -12.72 -12.57
C GLN A 50 36.54 -12.38 -11.50
N THR A 51 36.48 -11.19 -10.91
CA THR A 51 37.34 -10.75 -9.81
C THR A 51 36.53 -9.97 -8.77
N PHE A 52 36.67 -10.34 -7.49
CA PHE A 52 36.01 -9.68 -6.36
C PHE A 52 37.04 -8.98 -5.46
N SER A 53 36.71 -7.78 -4.97
CA SER A 53 37.44 -7.14 -3.86
C SER A 53 37.19 -7.87 -2.53
N THR A 54 38.04 -7.64 -1.53
CA THR A 54 37.89 -8.25 -0.19
C THR A 54 36.57 -7.85 0.48
N GLU A 55 36.10 -6.63 0.26
CA GLU A 55 34.84 -6.10 0.81
C GLU A 55 33.62 -6.69 0.09
N GLN A 56 33.65 -6.80 -1.24
CA GLN A 56 32.58 -7.43 -2.02
C GLN A 56 32.38 -8.90 -1.63
N LYS A 57 33.46 -9.63 -1.32
CA LYS A 57 33.41 -11.02 -0.85
C LYS A 57 32.63 -11.21 0.46
N MET A 58 32.50 -10.18 1.29
CA MET A 58 31.81 -10.26 2.59
C MET A 58 30.28 -10.30 2.47
N PHE A 59 29.73 -9.93 1.31
CA PHE A 59 28.28 -9.92 1.05
C PHE A 59 27.80 -11.11 0.24
N ILE A 60 28.68 -12.02 -0.17
CA ILE A 60 28.33 -13.20 -0.97
C ILE A 60 27.89 -14.32 -0.03
N SER A 61 26.75 -14.95 -0.31
CA SER A 61 26.31 -16.11 0.48
C SER A 61 27.22 -17.35 0.28
N PRO A 62 27.27 -18.27 1.26
CA PRO A 62 27.97 -19.55 1.12
C PRO A 62 27.46 -20.39 -0.06
N SER A 63 26.16 -20.31 -0.40
CA SER A 63 25.58 -20.96 -1.58
C SER A 63 26.16 -20.40 -2.88
N GLN A 64 26.18 -19.07 -3.05
CA GLN A 64 26.79 -18.42 -4.22
C GLN A 64 28.28 -18.75 -4.32
N LEU A 65 29.05 -18.71 -3.22
CA LEU A 65 30.47 -19.09 -3.23
C LEU A 65 30.66 -20.56 -3.65
N LYS A 66 29.80 -21.48 -3.18
CA LYS A 66 29.82 -22.91 -3.58
C LYS A 66 29.34 -23.15 -5.02
N LEU A 67 28.48 -22.29 -5.57
CA LEU A 67 28.07 -22.30 -6.98
C LEU A 67 29.20 -21.80 -7.90
N LEU A 68 29.79 -20.65 -7.56
CA LEU A 68 30.96 -20.06 -8.24
C LEU A 68 32.15 -21.03 -8.27
N ALA A 69 32.42 -21.72 -7.16
CA ALA A 69 33.50 -22.71 -7.07
C ALA A 69 33.24 -24.03 -7.82
N LYS A 70 32.01 -24.27 -8.30
CA LYS A 70 31.61 -25.51 -9.00
C LYS A 70 31.14 -25.30 -10.44
N ASP A 71 31.25 -24.07 -10.94
CA ASP A 71 30.89 -23.64 -12.30
C ASP A 71 29.49 -24.12 -12.75
N LYS A 72 28.51 -24.05 -11.83
CA LYS A 72 27.13 -24.48 -12.08
C LYS A 72 26.22 -23.29 -12.34
N ARG A 73 25.49 -23.36 -13.47
CA ARG A 73 24.42 -22.42 -13.82
C ARG A 73 23.12 -22.83 -13.13
N GLY A 74 22.75 -22.11 -12.08
CA GLY A 74 21.48 -22.24 -11.35
C GLY A 74 21.33 -21.10 -10.35
N ILE A 75 20.11 -20.56 -10.22
CA ILE A 75 19.79 -19.49 -9.29
C ILE A 75 19.29 -20.14 -7.98
N ASP A 76 19.84 -19.73 -6.83
CA ASP A 76 19.42 -20.16 -5.50
C ASP A 76 18.86 -18.95 -4.73
N CYS A 77 17.53 -18.89 -4.54
CA CYS A 77 16.86 -17.78 -3.87
C CYS A 77 17.33 -17.58 -2.40
N LYS A 78 17.85 -18.62 -1.75
CA LYS A 78 18.44 -18.51 -0.39
C LYS A 78 19.63 -17.58 -0.36
N ALA A 79 20.39 -17.58 -1.45
CA ALA A 79 21.62 -16.83 -1.59
C ALA A 79 21.37 -15.32 -1.54
N ASP A 80 20.26 -14.89 -2.15
CA ASP A 80 19.85 -13.49 -2.25
C ASP A 80 19.23 -12.99 -0.93
N LEU A 81 18.46 -13.85 -0.24
CA LEU A 81 17.94 -13.59 1.11
C LEU A 81 19.07 -13.43 2.15
N PHE A 82 20.06 -14.33 2.10
CA PHE A 82 21.23 -14.26 2.98
C PHE A 82 22.01 -12.95 2.78
N THR A 83 22.27 -12.59 1.52
CA THR A 83 22.91 -11.32 1.12
C THR A 83 22.12 -10.11 1.65
N PHE A 84 20.79 -10.13 1.54
CA PHE A 84 19.91 -9.09 2.07
C PHE A 84 20.01 -8.94 3.60
N ALA A 85 20.01 -10.03 4.36
CA ALA A 85 20.14 -9.97 5.82
C ALA A 85 21.50 -9.43 6.29
N LEU A 86 22.60 -9.71 5.57
CA LEU A 86 23.91 -9.09 5.83
C LEU A 86 23.90 -7.58 5.56
N LEU A 87 23.24 -7.16 4.47
CA LEU A 87 23.12 -5.74 4.14
C LEU A 87 22.30 -4.99 5.19
N VAL A 88 21.15 -5.53 5.60
CA VAL A 88 20.31 -4.98 6.69
C VAL A 88 21.14 -4.86 7.98
N THR A 89 21.92 -5.88 8.33
CA THR A 89 22.81 -5.86 9.50
C THR A 89 23.84 -4.72 9.42
N LYS A 90 24.50 -4.58 8.27
CA LYS A 90 25.53 -3.56 8.04
C LYS A 90 24.96 -2.15 8.12
N ILE A 91 23.75 -1.95 7.61
CA ILE A 91 23.00 -0.69 7.66
C ILE A 91 22.64 -0.33 9.11
N TRP A 92 22.00 -1.26 9.82
CA TRP A 92 21.43 -1.01 11.16
C TRP A 92 22.48 -0.90 12.27
N THR A 93 23.59 -1.64 12.16
CA THR A 93 24.60 -1.75 13.24
C THR A 93 25.93 -1.06 12.91
N GLY A 94 26.14 -0.64 11.66
CA GLY A 94 27.43 -0.19 11.14
C GLY A 94 28.47 -1.32 10.98
N LYS A 95 28.18 -2.52 11.47
CA LYS A 95 29.06 -3.70 11.52
C LYS A 95 28.46 -4.84 10.70
N LEU A 96 29.30 -5.77 10.24
CA LEU A 96 28.80 -7.05 9.75
C LEU A 96 28.52 -7.96 10.96
N PRO A 97 27.66 -8.98 10.83
CA PRO A 97 27.40 -9.93 11.91
C PRO A 97 28.60 -10.87 12.16
N TYR A 98 29.67 -10.78 11.37
CA TYR A 98 30.84 -11.63 11.48
C TYR A 98 31.93 -11.00 12.36
N SER A 99 32.63 -11.85 13.10
CA SER A 99 33.92 -11.47 13.70
C SER A 99 34.89 -10.96 12.60
N PRO A 100 35.62 -9.85 12.82
CA PRO A 100 36.48 -9.24 11.80
C PRO A 100 37.66 -10.13 11.36
N ASN A 101 37.91 -11.25 12.04
CA ASN A 101 39.01 -12.18 11.77
C ASN A 101 38.60 -13.44 10.98
N VAL A 102 37.37 -13.52 10.48
CA VAL A 102 36.88 -14.68 9.71
C VAL A 102 37.43 -14.66 8.28
N THR A 103 38.11 -15.74 7.87
CA THR A 103 38.65 -15.86 6.51
C THR A 103 37.60 -16.37 5.52
N LEU A 104 37.76 -16.02 4.23
CA LEU A 104 36.92 -16.55 3.15
C LEU A 104 36.88 -18.08 3.12
N LYS A 105 38.02 -18.72 3.42
CA LYS A 105 38.14 -20.18 3.50
C LYS A 105 37.24 -20.74 4.61
N ALA A 106 37.26 -20.12 5.79
CA ALA A 106 36.38 -20.50 6.90
C ALA A 106 34.88 -20.33 6.55
N LEU A 107 34.49 -19.28 5.81
CA LEU A 107 33.10 -19.09 5.34
C LEU A 107 32.65 -20.14 4.30
N ILE A 108 33.58 -20.73 3.55
CA ILE A 108 33.29 -21.76 2.54
C ILE A 108 33.20 -23.15 3.19
N GLU A 109 34.12 -23.45 4.12
CA GLU A 109 34.32 -24.77 4.70
C GLU A 109 33.45 -25.02 5.94
N ASN A 110 33.24 -24.01 6.80
CA ASN A 110 32.47 -24.14 8.04
C ASN A 110 31.08 -23.49 7.90
N CYS A 111 30.06 -24.05 8.57
CA CYS A 111 28.73 -23.45 8.61
C CYS A 111 28.77 -22.06 9.29
N VAL A 112 28.24 -21.05 8.59
CA VAL A 112 28.38 -19.64 8.99
C VAL A 112 27.69 -19.32 10.32
N GLU A 113 26.73 -20.16 10.73
CA GLU A 113 26.08 -20.17 12.05
C GLU A 113 27.05 -19.98 13.23
N GLN A 114 28.27 -20.54 13.16
CA GLN A 114 29.25 -20.46 14.26
C GLN A 114 29.96 -19.10 14.39
N TYR A 115 29.81 -18.21 13.39
CA TYR A 115 30.53 -16.93 13.32
C TYR A 115 29.62 -15.71 13.34
N ILE A 116 28.31 -15.89 13.55
CA ILE A 116 27.31 -14.81 13.59
C ILE A 116 27.16 -14.31 15.04
N ASP A 117 27.58 -13.07 15.29
CA ASP A 117 27.32 -12.35 16.53
C ASP A 117 25.89 -11.79 16.55
N THR A 118 24.98 -12.53 17.19
CA THR A 118 23.57 -12.14 17.34
C THR A 118 23.33 -11.09 18.44
N SER A 119 24.37 -10.68 19.19
CA SER A 119 24.26 -9.68 20.26
C SER A 119 24.19 -8.24 19.74
N LEU A 120 24.49 -8.02 18.45
CA LEU A 120 24.55 -6.70 17.82
C LEU A 120 23.19 -5.98 17.71
N PHE A 121 22.07 -6.71 17.81
CA PHE A 121 20.73 -6.18 17.55
C PHE A 121 19.99 -5.80 18.84
N LYS A 122 19.76 -4.50 19.04
CA LYS A 122 18.90 -3.98 20.13
C LYS A 122 17.40 -4.09 19.83
N ASN A 123 17.01 -4.16 18.56
CA ASN A 123 15.62 -4.35 18.15
C ASN A 123 15.30 -5.86 18.05
N PRO A 124 14.38 -6.41 18.87
CA PRO A 124 14.07 -7.84 18.87
C PRO A 124 13.52 -8.36 17.54
N LEU A 125 12.86 -7.52 16.74
CA LEU A 125 12.25 -7.92 15.46
C LEU A 125 13.30 -8.09 14.36
N VAL A 126 14.22 -7.13 14.23
CA VAL A 126 15.36 -7.27 13.28
C VAL A 126 16.30 -8.37 13.73
N LYS A 127 16.52 -8.53 15.04
CA LYS A 127 17.23 -9.69 15.58
C LYS A 127 16.59 -11.00 15.08
N THR A 128 15.29 -11.18 15.31
CA THR A 128 14.56 -12.41 14.92
C THR A 128 14.58 -12.66 13.40
N LEU A 129 14.44 -11.59 12.59
CA LEU A 129 14.50 -11.66 11.13
C LEU A 129 15.90 -12.11 10.65
N VAL A 130 16.95 -11.43 11.11
CA VAL A 130 18.33 -11.71 10.72
C VAL A 130 18.77 -13.09 11.24
N GLU A 131 18.44 -13.46 12.47
CA GLU A 131 18.70 -14.80 13.02
C GLU A 131 18.00 -15.88 12.19
N THR A 132 16.74 -15.68 11.79
CA THR A 132 16.01 -16.69 11.01
C THR A 132 16.60 -16.87 9.61
N ILE A 133 16.98 -15.78 8.94
CA ILE A 133 17.57 -15.84 7.60
C ILE A 133 19.01 -16.37 7.64
N LEU A 134 19.86 -15.88 8.56
CA LEU A 134 21.28 -16.22 8.60
C LEU A 134 21.59 -17.54 9.32
N LEU A 135 20.82 -17.94 10.35
CA LEU A 135 21.08 -19.16 11.13
C LEU A 135 20.24 -20.35 10.70
N LYS A 136 18.96 -20.14 10.36
CA LYS A 136 18.03 -21.26 10.05
C LYS A 136 17.98 -21.60 8.57
N ASN A 137 18.59 -20.77 7.71
CA ASN A 137 18.84 -21.03 6.29
C ASN A 137 17.58 -21.54 5.55
N VAL A 138 16.44 -20.93 5.87
CA VAL A 138 15.10 -21.45 5.59
C VAL A 138 14.85 -21.46 4.08
N ASN A 139 14.33 -22.58 3.58
CA ASN A 139 13.86 -22.71 2.20
C ASN A 139 12.57 -21.88 2.07
N TRP A 140 12.66 -20.71 1.44
CA TRP A 140 11.55 -19.75 1.38
C TRP A 140 11.04 -19.63 -0.06
N ASP A 141 9.99 -20.39 -0.36
CA ASP A 141 9.13 -20.12 -1.51
C ASP A 141 8.21 -18.94 -1.12
N TYR A 142 8.45 -17.79 -1.75
CA TYR A 142 7.86 -16.51 -1.35
C TYR A 142 6.33 -16.47 -1.55
N THR A 143 5.59 -16.13 -0.48
CA THR A 143 4.19 -15.72 -0.53
C THR A 143 3.93 -14.46 0.33
N TYR A 144 2.85 -13.75 0.05
CA TYR A 144 2.43 -12.55 0.80
C TYR A 144 1.98 -12.85 2.25
N GLU A 145 1.75 -14.11 2.57
CA GLU A 145 1.40 -14.59 3.91
C GLU A 145 2.57 -14.49 4.89
N ASP A 146 3.80 -14.29 4.41
CA ASP A 146 4.98 -14.45 5.24
C ASP A 146 5.08 -13.40 6.38
N LYS A 147 4.97 -13.94 7.59
CA LYS A 147 5.05 -13.25 8.86
C LYS A 147 6.35 -12.44 9.01
N TYR A 148 7.47 -12.92 8.49
CA TYR A 148 8.77 -12.25 8.59
C TYR A 148 8.85 -11.01 7.70
N LEU A 149 8.20 -10.97 6.54
CA LEU A 149 8.14 -9.74 5.73
C LEU A 149 7.24 -8.67 6.37
N LYS A 150 6.10 -9.08 6.94
CA LYS A 150 5.22 -8.19 7.73
C LYS A 150 5.98 -7.62 8.93
N LEU A 151 6.74 -8.46 9.65
CA LEU A 151 7.62 -8.02 10.75
C LEU A 151 8.79 -7.15 10.27
N ALA A 152 9.36 -7.39 9.10
CA ALA A 152 10.45 -6.59 8.53
C ALA A 152 10.00 -5.17 8.16
N ARG A 153 8.87 -5.05 7.43
CA ARG A 153 8.26 -3.75 7.09
C ARG A 153 7.87 -2.98 8.36
N LYS A 154 7.25 -3.67 9.34
CA LYS A 154 6.94 -3.13 10.67
C LYS A 154 8.20 -2.66 11.40
N ALA A 155 9.30 -3.41 11.35
CA ALA A 155 10.57 -3.01 11.96
C ALA A 155 11.21 -1.77 11.29
N THR A 156 11.20 -1.68 9.97
CA THR A 156 11.69 -0.47 9.26
C THR A 156 10.83 0.76 9.51
N PHE A 157 9.53 0.58 9.71
CA PHE A 157 8.61 1.66 10.11
C PHE A 157 8.88 2.13 11.55
N LEU A 158 9.21 1.20 12.46
CA LEU A 158 9.47 1.47 13.87
C LEU A 158 10.82 2.17 14.16
N GLU A 159 11.82 2.07 13.28
CA GLU A 159 13.17 2.60 13.56
C GLU A 159 13.31 4.12 13.40
N PHE A 160 12.41 4.75 12.64
CA PHE A 160 12.37 6.20 12.43
C PHE A 160 11.17 6.87 13.08
N ARG A 161 10.60 6.25 14.13
CA ARG A 161 9.48 6.85 14.86
C ARG A 161 9.78 8.28 15.27
N SER A 162 8.83 9.12 14.94
CA SER A 162 8.70 10.48 15.45
C SER A 162 8.38 10.41 16.94
N LYS A 163 8.46 11.53 17.62
CA LYS A 163 7.98 11.67 19.00
C LYS A 163 6.70 12.50 19.04
N PRO A 164 5.88 12.37 20.10
CA PRO A 164 4.79 13.31 20.36
C PRO A 164 5.25 14.78 20.26
N GLU A 165 6.44 15.08 20.78
CA GLU A 165 7.04 16.43 20.72
C GLU A 165 7.38 16.94 19.30
N ASP A 166 7.42 16.07 18.30
CA ASP A 166 7.68 16.46 16.90
C ASP A 166 6.42 17.03 16.21
N PHE A 167 5.24 16.96 16.84
CA PHE A 167 3.96 17.38 16.26
C PHE A 167 3.42 18.66 16.90
N GLU A 168 3.13 19.66 16.06
CA GLU A 168 2.49 20.91 16.45
C GLU A 168 1.08 20.95 15.86
N ILE A 169 0.05 20.85 16.71
CA ILE A 169 -1.35 20.76 16.30
C ILE A 169 -1.85 22.12 15.81
N ILE A 170 -2.54 22.12 14.67
CA ILE A 170 -3.09 23.33 14.04
C ILE A 170 -4.58 23.46 14.34
N GLU A 171 -5.41 22.56 13.79
CA GLU A 171 -6.88 22.64 13.90
C GLU A 171 -7.54 21.26 13.74
N ASP A 172 -8.77 21.13 14.24
CA ASP A 172 -9.62 19.96 14.01
C ASP A 172 -10.23 20.03 12.60
N ILE A 173 -9.98 19.02 11.77
CA ILE A 173 -10.42 18.98 10.36
C ILE A 173 -11.55 17.98 10.11
N GLY A 174 -11.87 17.11 11.07
CA GLY A 174 -13.01 16.21 10.99
C GLY A 174 -13.30 15.48 12.30
N GLN A 175 -14.58 15.14 12.51
CA GLN A 175 -15.02 14.30 13.62
C GLN A 175 -15.96 13.22 13.07
N GLY A 176 -15.52 11.97 13.13
CA GLY A 176 -16.32 10.80 12.79
C GLY A 176 -16.96 10.17 14.03
N ALA A 177 -17.72 9.09 13.83
CA ALA A 177 -18.33 8.33 14.93
C ALA A 177 -17.31 7.57 15.80
N SER A 178 -16.12 7.28 15.27
CA SER A 178 -15.07 6.46 15.90
C SER A 178 -13.71 7.15 16.05
N ALA A 179 -13.52 8.32 15.43
CA ALA A 179 -12.22 8.98 15.39
C ALA A 179 -12.38 10.51 15.27
N ILE A 180 -11.42 11.24 15.83
CA ILE A 180 -11.22 12.67 15.56
C ILE A 180 -10.02 12.81 14.63
N VAL A 181 -10.09 13.70 13.65
CA VAL A 181 -8.99 13.99 12.73
C VAL A 181 -8.60 15.45 12.86
N TYR A 182 -7.32 15.71 13.16
CA TYR A 182 -6.76 17.06 13.25
C TYR A 182 -5.52 17.21 12.36
N GLN A 183 -5.28 18.43 11.90
CA GLN A 183 -4.12 18.82 11.14
C GLN A 183 -2.97 19.17 12.09
N ALA A 184 -1.74 18.77 11.75
CA ALA A 184 -0.54 19.11 12.49
C ALA A 184 0.64 19.43 11.56
N ILE A 185 1.60 20.21 12.04
CA ILE A 185 2.94 20.32 11.47
C ILE A 185 3.81 19.25 12.15
N GLN A 186 4.39 18.35 11.36
CA GLN A 186 5.40 17.41 11.82
C GLN A 186 6.79 17.94 11.52
N LYS A 187 7.60 18.12 12.56
CA LYS A 187 9.02 18.42 12.47
C LYS A 187 9.77 17.13 12.14
N THR A 188 10.47 17.11 11.01
CA THR A 188 11.26 15.96 10.57
C THR A 188 12.72 16.34 10.37
N ARG A 189 13.62 15.35 10.26
CA ARG A 189 15.02 15.59 9.90
C ARG A 189 15.23 16.25 8.53
N ARG A 190 14.19 16.34 7.69
CA ARG A 190 14.20 16.98 6.36
C ARG A 190 13.48 18.35 6.34
N GLY A 191 13.13 18.88 7.51
CA GLY A 191 12.28 20.07 7.65
C GLY A 191 10.84 19.71 8.06
N GLU A 192 9.94 20.67 7.95
CA GLU A 192 8.55 20.53 8.38
C GLU A 192 7.64 20.02 7.25
N ARG A 193 6.60 19.27 7.61
CA ARG A 193 5.52 18.88 6.69
C ARG A 193 4.16 18.91 7.38
N VAL A 194 3.11 19.23 6.62
CA VAL A 194 1.73 19.13 7.10
C VAL A 194 1.26 17.68 7.05
N VAL A 195 0.65 17.22 8.14
CA VAL A 195 0.08 15.88 8.30
C VAL A 195 -1.36 15.97 8.80
N ALA A 196 -2.15 14.92 8.59
CA ALA A 196 -3.36 14.68 9.35
C ALA A 196 -3.10 13.57 10.38
N ILE A 197 -3.72 13.69 11.55
CA ILE A 197 -3.61 12.74 12.65
C ILE A 197 -5.02 12.23 12.95
N LYS A 198 -5.26 10.94 12.69
CA LYS A 198 -6.49 10.23 13.05
C LYS A 198 -6.34 9.67 14.46
N GLU A 199 -6.96 10.33 15.43
CA GLU A 199 -7.02 9.93 16.84
C GLU A 199 -8.24 9.04 17.09
N ILE A 200 -8.01 7.87 17.69
CA ILE A 200 -9.00 6.87 18.03
C ILE A 200 -8.87 6.56 19.52
N THR A 201 -9.96 6.69 20.28
CA THR A 201 -10.02 6.23 21.66
C THR A 201 -10.05 4.70 21.68
N ILE A 202 -9.10 4.07 22.38
CA ILE A 202 -8.95 2.62 22.43
C ILE A 202 -9.72 2.06 23.64
N ASN A 203 -10.71 1.20 23.39
CA ASN A 203 -11.16 0.20 24.38
C ASN A 203 -10.39 -1.12 24.16
N ASP A 204 -10.43 -2.04 25.12
CA ASP A 204 -9.67 -3.29 25.02
C ASP A 204 -10.06 -4.15 23.80
N ASP A 205 -11.34 -4.13 23.41
CA ASP A 205 -11.86 -4.83 22.22
C ASP A 205 -11.43 -4.20 20.88
N ASP A 206 -11.05 -2.91 20.87
CA ASP A 206 -10.74 -2.16 19.64
C ASP A 206 -9.28 -2.35 19.18
N LYS A 207 -8.40 -2.83 20.08
CA LYS A 207 -6.95 -2.93 19.84
C LYS A 207 -6.58 -3.74 18.60
N GLU A 208 -7.27 -4.85 18.36
CA GLU A 208 -7.00 -5.71 17.20
C GLU A 208 -7.41 -5.04 15.88
N TYR A 209 -8.56 -4.36 15.85
CA TYR A 209 -9.04 -3.63 14.66
C TYR A 209 -8.12 -2.46 14.31
N ILE A 210 -7.73 -1.67 15.30
CA ILE A 210 -6.79 -0.55 15.13
C ILE A 210 -5.42 -1.05 14.67
N GLN A 211 -4.92 -2.15 15.26
CA GLN A 211 -3.65 -2.73 14.85
C GLN A 211 -3.69 -3.29 13.42
N ASN A 212 -4.83 -3.87 13.00
CA ASN A 212 -5.07 -4.29 11.62
C ASN A 212 -5.12 -3.10 10.65
N GLU A 213 -5.78 -1.98 11.00
CA GLU A 213 -5.75 -0.76 10.19
C GLU A 213 -4.31 -0.25 10.00
N VAL A 214 -3.57 -0.11 11.09
CA VAL A 214 -2.15 0.31 11.06
C VAL A 214 -1.29 -0.65 10.24
N ASP A 215 -1.44 -1.97 10.42
CA ASP A 215 -0.63 -2.95 9.70
C ASP A 215 -0.98 -2.99 8.20
N ILE A 216 -2.24 -2.77 7.81
CA ILE A 216 -2.65 -2.61 6.41
C ILE A 216 -2.05 -1.33 5.81
N MET A 217 -2.20 -0.19 6.48
CA MET A 217 -1.69 1.09 5.98
C MET A 217 -0.16 1.13 5.91
N ALA A 218 0.55 0.40 6.78
CA ALA A 218 2.02 0.27 6.75
C ALA A 218 2.54 -0.52 5.54
N LEU A 219 1.68 -1.31 4.89
CA LEU A 219 2.02 -2.05 3.68
C LEU A 219 1.78 -1.21 2.40
N CYS A 220 0.99 -0.14 2.50
CA CYS A 220 0.56 0.67 1.35
C CYS A 220 1.54 1.80 1.01
N GLN A 221 1.95 1.88 -0.26
CA GLN A 221 2.69 2.98 -0.85
C GLN A 221 2.31 3.13 -2.33
N HIS A 222 1.30 3.94 -2.63
CA HIS A 222 0.80 4.15 -3.99
C HIS A 222 0.28 5.59 -4.17
N PRO A 223 0.46 6.25 -5.33
CA PRO A 223 -0.02 7.62 -5.55
C PRO A 223 -1.51 7.82 -5.22
N ASN A 224 -2.35 6.81 -5.51
CA ASN A 224 -3.80 6.85 -5.27
C ASN A 224 -4.28 6.16 -3.98
N VAL A 225 -3.37 5.86 -3.05
CA VAL A 225 -3.71 5.39 -1.70
C VAL A 225 -3.14 6.39 -0.68
N ILE A 226 -3.84 6.60 0.43
CA ILE A 226 -3.37 7.48 1.49
C ILE A 226 -2.09 6.92 2.13
N GLN A 227 -1.04 7.74 2.18
CA GLN A 227 0.22 7.34 2.80
C GLN A 227 0.16 7.49 4.32
N MET A 228 0.35 6.40 5.07
CA MET A 228 0.70 6.48 6.49
C MET A 228 2.19 6.80 6.66
N TYR A 229 2.50 7.63 7.65
CA TYR A 229 3.83 8.10 7.99
C TYR A 229 4.33 7.56 9.34
N ASP A 230 3.46 7.46 10.33
CA ASP A 230 3.77 6.95 11.67
C ASP A 230 2.48 6.48 12.36
N SER A 231 2.60 5.81 13.50
CA SER A 231 1.46 5.53 14.38
C SER A 231 1.89 5.43 15.84
N PHE A 232 1.04 5.87 16.76
CA PHE A 232 1.30 5.87 18.20
C PHE A 232 0.18 5.16 18.95
N ILE A 233 0.54 4.55 20.08
CA ILE A 233 -0.39 4.08 21.11
C ILE A 233 0.16 4.58 22.44
N HIS A 234 -0.62 5.37 23.18
CA HIS A 234 -0.19 6.01 24.42
C HIS A 234 -1.36 6.29 25.37
N SER A 235 -1.03 6.62 26.62
CA SER A 235 -2.00 6.85 27.69
C SER A 235 -2.54 8.29 27.77
N LYS A 236 -2.25 9.12 26.75
CA LYS A 236 -2.62 10.53 26.67
C LYS A 236 -2.47 11.03 25.23
N SER A 237 -3.59 11.41 24.60
CA SER A 237 -3.66 12.09 23.29
C SER A 237 -2.66 13.25 23.17
N PHE A 238 -2.13 13.52 21.98
CA PHE A 238 -1.28 14.69 21.70
C PHE A 238 -2.00 16.01 21.99
N ARG A 239 -3.34 16.04 21.85
CA ARG A 239 -4.18 17.18 22.25
C ARG A 239 -4.18 17.41 23.76
N GLY A 240 -3.92 16.37 24.53
CA GLY A 240 -3.48 16.45 25.92
C GLY A 240 -4.59 16.59 26.97
N TYR A 241 -5.86 16.41 26.61
CA TYR A 241 -7.00 16.80 27.45
C TYR A 241 -7.49 15.76 28.46
N GLN A 242 -7.29 14.45 28.24
CA GLN A 242 -7.77 13.38 29.14
C GLN A 242 -6.79 12.21 29.24
N GLN A 243 -6.92 11.42 30.32
CA GLN A 243 -6.16 10.20 30.57
C GLN A 243 -6.98 9.00 30.10
N GLY A 244 -6.41 8.19 29.21
CA GLY A 244 -7.10 7.09 28.52
C GLY A 244 -6.15 6.44 27.52
N SER A 245 -6.52 5.33 26.91
CA SER A 245 -5.70 4.74 25.84
C SER A 245 -6.09 5.36 24.49
N TYR A 246 -5.14 5.90 23.76
CA TYR A 246 -5.36 6.53 22.45
C TYR A 246 -4.45 5.90 21.41
N ALA A 247 -4.98 5.69 20.21
CA ALA A 247 -4.22 5.38 19.01
C ALA A 247 -4.24 6.59 18.09
N GLU A 248 -3.09 6.97 17.56
CA GLU A 248 -2.97 8.11 16.65
C GLU A 248 -2.23 7.65 15.40
N ILE A 249 -2.92 7.74 14.25
CA ILE A 249 -2.39 7.32 12.96
C ILE A 249 -2.01 8.58 12.19
N ILE A 250 -0.72 8.74 11.90
CA ILE A 250 -0.17 9.91 11.22
C ILE A 250 -0.18 9.63 9.72
N ILE A 251 -0.93 10.41 8.96
CA ILE A 251 -1.13 10.24 7.52
C ILE A 251 -0.82 11.52 6.76
N GLU A 252 -0.66 11.42 5.44
CA GLU A 252 -0.51 12.61 4.61
C GLU A 252 -1.76 13.51 4.67
N PHE A 253 -1.55 14.82 4.73
CA PHE A 253 -2.64 15.78 4.65
C PHE A 253 -3.16 15.88 3.20
N CYS A 254 -4.48 15.97 3.07
CA CYS A 254 -5.23 16.10 1.82
C CYS A 254 -6.07 17.40 1.89
N ASP A 255 -5.48 18.47 1.38
CA ASP A 255 -5.95 19.86 1.42
C ASP A 255 -7.17 20.15 0.52
N GLY A 256 -7.60 19.19 -0.29
CA GLY A 256 -8.86 19.23 -1.05
C GLY A 256 -10.08 18.66 -0.31
N GLY A 257 -9.90 18.10 0.90
CA GLY A 257 -10.97 17.48 1.69
C GLY A 257 -11.44 16.13 1.12
N THR A 258 -12.68 15.74 1.42
CA THR A 258 -13.30 14.52 0.84
C THR A 258 -13.92 14.80 -0.53
N LEU A 259 -14.02 13.77 -1.37
CA LEU A 259 -14.73 13.85 -2.64
C LEU A 259 -16.23 14.13 -2.44
N GLN A 260 -16.85 13.65 -1.34
CA GLN A 260 -18.21 14.03 -0.96
C GLN A 260 -18.34 15.55 -0.79
N SER A 261 -17.55 16.14 0.10
CA SER A 261 -17.60 17.57 0.42
C SER A 261 -17.22 18.44 -0.78
N PHE A 262 -16.28 17.98 -1.62
CA PHE A 262 -15.93 18.64 -2.87
C PHE A 262 -17.08 18.61 -3.88
N PHE A 263 -17.75 17.47 -4.04
CA PHE A 263 -18.89 17.32 -4.93
C PHE A 263 -20.06 18.19 -4.48
N GLU A 264 -20.48 18.09 -3.23
CA GLU A 264 -21.60 18.87 -2.67
C GLU A 264 -21.36 20.38 -2.74
N LYS A 265 -20.12 20.84 -2.45
CA LYS A 265 -19.76 22.27 -2.45
C LYS A 265 -19.70 22.88 -3.84
N ASN A 266 -19.13 22.17 -4.82
CA ASN A 266 -18.86 22.73 -6.16
C ASN A 266 -19.93 22.35 -7.19
N TYR A 267 -20.66 21.26 -6.97
CA TYR A 267 -21.64 20.69 -7.88
C TYR A 267 -22.95 20.31 -7.15
N PRO A 268 -23.60 21.23 -6.41
CA PRO A 268 -24.79 20.92 -5.60
C PRO A 268 -26.04 20.52 -6.40
N ILE A 269 -26.06 20.80 -7.72
CA ILE A 269 -27.20 20.58 -8.62
C ILE A 269 -26.72 20.00 -9.97
N GLU A 270 -25.64 20.58 -10.53
CA GLU A 270 -25.12 20.16 -11.83
C GLU A 270 -24.40 18.80 -11.75
N PRO A 271 -24.60 17.88 -12.71
CA PRO A 271 -23.89 16.59 -12.76
C PRO A 271 -22.37 16.75 -12.69
N PHE A 272 -21.69 15.82 -12.01
CA PHE A 272 -20.23 15.89 -11.93
C PHE A 272 -19.59 15.89 -13.34
N PRO A 273 -18.69 16.84 -13.66
CA PRO A 273 -18.17 17.04 -15.01
C PRO A 273 -17.52 15.79 -15.61
N ASP A 274 -17.71 15.59 -16.91
CA ASP A 274 -17.25 14.40 -17.63
C ASP A 274 -15.74 14.14 -17.47
N TYR A 275 -14.92 15.19 -17.44
CA TYR A 275 -13.47 15.08 -17.21
C TYR A 275 -13.13 14.64 -15.77
N LEU A 276 -13.86 15.14 -14.77
CA LEU A 276 -13.67 14.74 -13.36
C LEU A 276 -14.19 13.33 -13.09
N MET A 277 -15.32 12.94 -13.71
CA MET A 277 -15.81 11.57 -13.71
C MET A 277 -14.77 10.60 -14.29
N THR A 278 -14.13 10.98 -15.40
CA THR A 278 -13.08 10.19 -16.06
C THR A 278 -11.83 10.06 -15.19
N HIS A 279 -11.36 11.18 -14.63
CA HIS A 279 -10.23 11.23 -13.71
C HIS A 279 -10.49 10.40 -12.45
N THR A 280 -11.67 10.54 -11.84
CA THR A 280 -12.07 9.79 -10.64
C THR A 280 -12.11 8.29 -10.89
N LEU A 281 -12.66 7.86 -12.02
CA LEU A 281 -12.62 6.46 -12.43
C LEU A 281 -11.15 5.98 -12.61
N SER A 282 -10.34 6.72 -13.35
CA SER A 282 -8.93 6.37 -13.63
C SER A 282 -8.12 6.17 -12.35
N GLU A 283 -8.13 7.16 -11.45
CA GLU A 283 -7.33 7.17 -10.24
C GLU A 283 -7.79 6.12 -9.20
N ILE A 284 -9.10 5.92 -9.04
CA ILE A 284 -9.62 4.89 -8.14
C ILE A 284 -9.35 3.48 -8.70
N LEU A 285 -9.43 3.26 -10.02
CA LEU A 285 -9.05 1.97 -10.61
C LEU A 285 -7.57 1.64 -10.37
N LYS A 286 -6.65 2.62 -10.52
CA LYS A 286 -5.22 2.42 -10.19
C LYS A 286 -5.03 2.04 -8.73
N GLY A 287 -5.65 2.79 -7.80
CA GLY A 287 -5.58 2.53 -6.36
C GLY A 287 -6.15 1.17 -5.95
N LEU A 288 -7.33 0.80 -6.44
CA LEU A 288 -7.94 -0.50 -6.17
C LEU A 288 -7.17 -1.65 -6.82
N TRP A 289 -6.62 -1.48 -8.03
CA TRP A 289 -5.79 -2.51 -8.67
C TRP A 289 -4.57 -2.83 -7.82
N TYR A 290 -3.87 -1.80 -7.35
CA TYR A 290 -2.74 -1.92 -6.43
C TYR A 290 -3.13 -2.68 -5.14
N LEU A 291 -4.21 -2.26 -4.47
CA LEU A 291 -4.70 -2.92 -3.25
C LEU A 291 -5.06 -4.40 -3.50
N HIS A 292 -5.83 -4.68 -4.56
CA HIS A 292 -6.37 -6.02 -4.83
C HIS A 292 -5.30 -7.00 -5.34
N SER A 293 -4.41 -6.57 -6.24
CA SER A 293 -3.51 -7.47 -7.00
C SER A 293 -2.07 -7.55 -6.47
N GLU A 294 -1.58 -6.51 -5.80
CA GLU A 294 -0.21 -6.48 -5.26
C GLU A 294 -0.18 -6.76 -3.76
N HIS A 295 -1.28 -6.48 -3.05
CA HIS A 295 -1.38 -6.61 -1.60
C HIS A 295 -2.55 -7.47 -1.11
N HIS A 296 -3.43 -7.95 -2.00
CA HIS A 296 -4.63 -8.72 -1.63
C HIS A 296 -5.49 -8.06 -0.52
N ILE A 297 -5.48 -6.72 -0.45
CA ILE A 297 -6.28 -5.92 0.48
C ILE A 297 -7.62 -5.65 -0.20
N VAL A 298 -8.72 -5.96 0.49
CA VAL A 298 -10.07 -5.50 0.10
C VAL A 298 -10.50 -4.40 1.05
N HIS A 299 -10.95 -3.28 0.50
CA HIS A 299 -11.27 -2.03 1.19
C HIS A 299 -12.57 -2.11 2.00
N ARG A 300 -13.63 -2.66 1.39
CA ARG A 300 -14.96 -2.94 1.96
C ARG A 300 -15.83 -1.76 2.41
N ASP A 301 -15.30 -0.54 2.44
CA ASP A 301 -16.10 0.68 2.67
C ASP A 301 -15.71 1.81 1.69
N LEU A 302 -15.71 1.51 0.39
CA LEU A 302 -15.40 2.48 -0.65
C LEU A 302 -16.62 3.40 -0.90
N LYS A 303 -16.46 4.69 -0.62
CA LYS A 303 -17.52 5.72 -0.70
C LYS A 303 -16.90 7.11 -0.89
N PRO A 304 -17.63 8.13 -1.39
CA PRO A 304 -17.08 9.47 -1.62
C PRO A 304 -16.41 10.12 -0.40
N GLU A 305 -16.87 9.83 0.81
CA GLU A 305 -16.29 10.32 2.06
C GLU A 305 -14.88 9.73 2.33
N ASN A 306 -14.65 8.51 1.86
CA ASN A 306 -13.40 7.76 2.01
C ASN A 306 -12.45 7.94 0.79
N ILE A 307 -12.80 8.85 -0.13
CA ILE A 307 -11.91 9.33 -1.18
C ILE A 307 -11.46 10.74 -0.80
N LEU A 308 -10.17 10.90 -0.48
CA LEU A 308 -9.57 12.19 -0.16
C LEU A 308 -8.96 12.83 -1.41
N LEU A 309 -9.00 14.17 -1.43
CA LEU A 309 -8.51 14.99 -2.52
C LEU A 309 -7.32 15.82 -2.05
N LYS A 310 -6.26 15.88 -2.86
CA LYS A 310 -5.09 16.72 -2.62
C LYS A 310 -4.89 17.66 -3.79
N VAL A 311 -4.71 18.95 -3.51
CA VAL A 311 -4.59 19.97 -4.55
C VAL A 311 -3.38 19.66 -5.42
N ASN A 312 -3.59 19.66 -6.73
CA ASN A 312 -2.51 19.50 -7.70
C ASN A 312 -2.00 20.88 -8.09
N PRO A 313 -0.79 21.30 -7.67
CA PRO A 313 -0.26 22.64 -7.94
C PRO A 313 -0.05 22.89 -9.44
N ASN A 314 0.09 21.82 -10.25
CA ASN A 314 0.25 21.91 -11.70
C ASN A 314 -1.09 21.95 -12.46
N ASN A 315 -2.19 21.54 -11.82
CA ASN A 315 -3.54 21.61 -12.38
C ASN A 315 -4.59 21.73 -11.26
N PRO A 316 -4.88 22.94 -10.75
CA PRO A 316 -5.81 23.15 -9.64
C PRO A 316 -7.25 22.67 -9.90
N HIS A 317 -7.63 22.45 -11.16
CA HIS A 317 -8.94 21.90 -11.52
C HIS A 317 -9.03 20.38 -11.43
N VAL A 318 -7.90 19.67 -11.30
CA VAL A 318 -7.82 18.20 -11.29
C VAL A 318 -6.98 17.74 -10.08
N PRO A 319 -7.61 17.52 -8.91
CA PRO A 319 -6.90 17.12 -7.69
C PRO A 319 -6.35 15.70 -7.81
N PHE A 320 -5.29 15.40 -7.06
CA PHE A 320 -4.88 14.01 -6.83
C PHE A 320 -5.91 13.30 -5.96
N ILE A 321 -6.23 12.06 -6.30
CA ILE A 321 -7.26 11.25 -5.65
C ILE A 321 -6.60 10.15 -4.82
N LYS A 322 -7.03 10.02 -3.56
CA LYS A 322 -6.47 9.13 -2.53
C LYS A 322 -7.57 8.27 -1.92
N ILE A 323 -7.48 6.95 -2.06
CA ILE A 323 -8.32 6.01 -1.29
C ILE A 323 -7.83 6.00 0.17
N ALA A 324 -8.76 6.18 1.11
CA ALA A 324 -8.48 6.35 2.54
C ALA A 324 -9.50 5.60 3.43
N ASP A 325 -9.23 5.57 4.74
CA ASP A 325 -9.99 4.88 5.80
C ASP A 325 -9.99 3.34 5.69
N PHE A 326 -8.90 2.74 6.19
CA PHE A 326 -8.66 1.30 6.14
C PHE A 326 -9.23 0.55 7.36
N GLY A 327 -10.00 1.22 8.24
CA GLY A 327 -10.57 0.63 9.45
C GLY A 327 -11.48 -0.58 9.20
N LEU A 328 -12.14 -0.65 8.03
CA LEU A 328 -12.91 -1.82 7.59
C LEU A 328 -12.19 -2.69 6.55
N SER A 329 -10.94 -2.38 6.20
CA SER A 329 -10.18 -3.17 5.22
C SER A 329 -9.74 -4.53 5.78
N LYS A 330 -9.49 -5.49 4.89
CA LYS A 330 -8.96 -6.81 5.26
C LYS A 330 -7.98 -7.32 4.21
N ILE A 331 -6.86 -7.87 4.67
CA ILE A 331 -6.00 -8.75 3.87
C ILE A 331 -6.72 -10.09 3.69
N VAL A 332 -6.87 -10.52 2.44
CA VAL A 332 -7.51 -11.77 2.04
C VAL A 332 -6.46 -12.68 1.45
N GLU A 333 -6.29 -13.89 1.99
CA GLU A 333 -5.35 -14.87 1.44
C GLU A 333 -5.88 -15.40 0.10
N ASN A 334 -4.99 -15.90 -0.77
CA ASN A 334 -5.34 -16.22 -2.15
C ASN A 334 -6.59 -17.13 -2.26
N HIS A 335 -7.60 -16.68 -3.00
CA HIS A 335 -8.91 -17.34 -3.19
C HIS A 335 -9.80 -17.46 -1.93
N GLN A 336 -9.44 -16.86 -0.78
CA GLN A 336 -10.34 -16.84 0.37
C GLN A 336 -11.55 -15.94 0.13
N MET A 337 -12.69 -16.37 0.68
CA MET A 337 -13.93 -15.60 0.66
C MET A 337 -14.23 -15.06 2.06
N MET A 338 -14.66 -13.81 2.12
CA MET A 338 -15.08 -13.13 3.35
C MET A 338 -16.58 -13.29 3.56
N GLN A 339 -17.06 -13.18 4.81
CA GLN A 339 -18.48 -13.29 5.15
C GLN A 339 -18.97 -12.21 6.14
N SER A 340 -18.08 -11.33 6.62
CA SER A 340 -18.45 -10.28 7.59
C SER A 340 -19.34 -9.21 6.93
N TYR A 341 -20.45 -8.89 7.59
CA TYR A 341 -21.35 -7.79 7.20
C TYR A 341 -20.74 -6.46 7.67
N VAL A 342 -20.14 -5.71 6.75
CA VAL A 342 -19.43 -4.44 7.02
C VAL A 342 -19.63 -3.46 5.85
N GLY A 343 -19.37 -2.18 6.10
CA GLY A 343 -19.45 -1.10 5.11
C GLY A 343 -20.76 -0.32 5.15
N THR A 344 -20.78 0.80 4.44
CA THR A 344 -21.89 1.77 4.42
C THR A 344 -23.05 1.24 3.55
N PRO A 345 -24.29 1.09 4.08
CA PRO A 345 -25.37 0.37 3.41
C PRO A 345 -25.59 0.74 1.96
N VAL A 346 -25.74 2.03 1.64
CA VAL A 346 -26.06 2.51 0.27
C VAL A 346 -25.00 2.18 -0.79
N PHE A 347 -23.77 1.85 -0.38
CA PHE A 347 -22.66 1.40 -1.24
C PHE A 347 -22.33 -0.09 -1.08
N MET A 348 -23.02 -0.81 -0.18
CA MET A 348 -22.75 -2.21 0.14
C MET A 348 -23.17 -3.15 -1.00
N ALA A 349 -22.30 -4.12 -1.32
CA ALA A 349 -22.58 -5.11 -2.35
C ALA A 349 -23.63 -6.15 -1.90
N PRO A 350 -24.44 -6.72 -2.82
CA PRO A 350 -25.53 -7.62 -2.47
C PRO A 350 -25.10 -8.89 -1.75
N GLU A 351 -23.93 -9.44 -2.11
CA GLU A 351 -23.38 -10.60 -1.41
C GLU A 351 -22.96 -10.28 0.03
N VAL A 352 -22.45 -9.07 0.30
CA VAL A 352 -22.13 -8.60 1.67
C VAL A 352 -23.43 -8.41 2.47
N PHE A 353 -24.43 -7.74 1.86
CA PHE A 353 -25.74 -7.51 2.48
C PHE A 353 -26.44 -8.83 2.86
N ASN A 354 -26.41 -9.82 1.97
CA ASN A 354 -27.02 -11.13 2.20
C ASN A 354 -26.13 -12.08 3.04
N ARG A 355 -24.99 -11.63 3.56
CA ARG A 355 -24.02 -12.44 4.35
C ARG A 355 -23.52 -13.69 3.62
N ILE A 356 -23.46 -13.59 2.30
CA ILE A 356 -22.91 -14.59 1.38
C ILE A 356 -21.39 -14.38 1.31
N GLN A 357 -20.66 -15.44 0.99
CA GLN A 357 -19.22 -15.36 0.72
C GLN A 357 -18.90 -14.38 -0.43
N TYR A 358 -17.94 -13.48 -0.22
CA TYR A 358 -17.54 -12.43 -1.17
C TYR A 358 -16.02 -12.23 -1.26
N ASN A 359 -15.56 -11.62 -2.35
CA ASN A 359 -14.16 -11.25 -2.61
C ASN A 359 -14.04 -9.74 -2.97
N TYR A 360 -12.90 -9.33 -3.53
CA TYR A 360 -12.59 -7.95 -3.96
C TYR A 360 -13.65 -7.30 -4.87
N LYS A 361 -14.55 -8.08 -5.50
CA LYS A 361 -15.63 -7.54 -6.32
C LYS A 361 -16.67 -6.74 -5.53
N CYS A 362 -16.69 -6.81 -4.19
CA CYS A 362 -17.53 -5.92 -3.39
C CYS A 362 -17.15 -4.45 -3.60
N ASP A 363 -15.86 -4.13 -3.64
CA ASP A 363 -15.36 -2.76 -3.83
C ASP A 363 -15.64 -2.26 -5.25
N LEU A 364 -15.63 -3.16 -6.23
CA LEU A 364 -16.03 -2.85 -7.60
C LEU A 364 -17.53 -2.48 -7.70
N TRP A 365 -18.41 -3.12 -6.92
CA TRP A 365 -19.80 -2.68 -6.80
C TRP A 365 -19.89 -1.29 -6.13
N SER A 366 -19.16 -1.08 -5.04
CA SER A 366 -19.16 0.20 -4.33
C SER A 366 -18.64 1.35 -5.21
N LEU A 367 -17.62 1.10 -6.05
CA LEU A 367 -17.15 2.04 -7.07
C LEU A 367 -18.26 2.38 -8.09
N GLY A 368 -19.03 1.38 -8.53
CA GLY A 368 -20.20 1.61 -9.38
C GLY A 368 -21.21 2.53 -8.71
N GLY A 369 -21.52 2.29 -7.43
CA GLY A 369 -22.42 3.13 -6.64
C GLY A 369 -21.91 4.57 -6.44
N LEU A 370 -20.61 4.74 -6.17
CA LEU A 370 -19.92 6.02 -6.06
C LEU A 370 -20.04 6.83 -7.35
N LEU A 371 -19.72 6.23 -8.51
CA LEU A 371 -19.78 6.90 -9.81
C LEU A 371 -21.22 7.23 -10.22
N TYR A 372 -22.19 6.36 -9.90
CA TYR A 372 -23.61 6.64 -10.10
C TYR A 372 -24.08 7.83 -9.25
N PHE A 373 -23.65 7.91 -7.98
CA PHE A 373 -23.98 9.01 -7.08
C PHE A 373 -23.46 10.35 -7.59
N LEU A 374 -22.15 10.45 -7.90
CA LEU A 374 -21.55 11.66 -8.46
C LEU A 374 -22.25 12.13 -9.74
N ARG A 375 -22.74 11.18 -10.56
CA ARG A 375 -23.35 11.53 -11.84
C ARG A 375 -24.84 11.90 -11.76
N THR A 376 -25.56 11.46 -10.74
CA THR A 376 -27.03 11.59 -10.66
C THR A 376 -27.54 12.30 -9.41
N HIS A 377 -26.69 12.61 -8.44
CA HIS A 377 -27.05 13.10 -7.09
C HIS A 377 -27.95 12.15 -6.30
N THR A 378 -28.11 10.90 -6.77
CA THR A 378 -28.96 9.88 -6.14
C THR A 378 -28.19 8.59 -5.96
N TYR A 379 -28.54 7.80 -4.94
CA TYR A 379 -27.98 6.48 -4.76
C TYR A 379 -28.63 5.46 -5.71
N PRO A 380 -27.91 4.43 -6.19
CA PRO A 380 -28.41 3.49 -7.19
C PRO A 380 -29.73 2.79 -6.82
N LEU A 381 -29.95 2.54 -5.53
CA LEU A 381 -31.15 1.85 -5.02
C LEU A 381 -32.04 2.80 -4.21
N SER A 382 -31.53 3.42 -3.14
CA SER A 382 -32.22 4.50 -2.41
C SER A 382 -31.29 5.16 -1.37
N ALA A 383 -31.55 6.43 -1.05
CA ALA A 383 -31.02 7.06 0.18
C ALA A 383 -31.76 6.59 1.45
N ASN A 384 -33.01 6.14 1.31
CA ASN A 384 -33.81 5.68 2.45
C ASN A 384 -33.44 4.23 2.79
N ASN A 385 -32.97 3.98 4.01
CA ASN A 385 -32.50 2.64 4.44
C ASN A 385 -33.53 1.53 4.26
N GLN A 386 -34.82 1.78 4.54
CA GLN A 386 -35.86 0.76 4.38
C GLN A 386 -36.08 0.41 2.90
N ARG A 387 -36.21 1.43 2.04
CA ARG A 387 -36.37 1.24 0.59
C ARG A 387 -35.11 0.69 -0.08
N PHE A 388 -33.92 1.04 0.43
CA PHE A 388 -32.66 0.43 0.02
C PHE A 388 -32.68 -1.08 0.29
N MET A 389 -33.03 -1.50 1.52
CA MET A 389 -33.11 -2.93 1.88
C MET A 389 -34.16 -3.69 1.06
N GLU A 390 -35.29 -3.07 0.77
CA GLU A 390 -36.33 -3.63 -0.09
C GLU A 390 -35.84 -3.80 -1.54
N ASN A 391 -35.31 -2.73 -2.14
CA ASN A 391 -34.75 -2.75 -3.50
C ASN A 391 -33.60 -3.77 -3.63
N MET A 392 -32.76 -3.90 -2.59
CA MET A 392 -31.68 -4.88 -2.52
C MET A 392 -32.19 -6.33 -2.51
N ARG A 393 -33.27 -6.63 -1.77
CA ARG A 393 -33.90 -7.96 -1.74
C ARG A 393 -34.62 -8.31 -3.03
N LEU A 394 -35.26 -7.31 -3.66
CA LEU A 394 -36.00 -7.48 -4.91
C LEU A 394 -35.10 -7.44 -6.16
N ASN A 395 -33.79 -7.24 -6.00
CA ASN A 395 -32.82 -7.04 -7.08
C ASN A 395 -33.19 -5.92 -8.08
N VAL A 396 -33.72 -4.80 -7.56
CA VAL A 396 -34.13 -3.65 -8.38
C VAL A 396 -32.90 -3.04 -9.09
N LEU A 397 -33.02 -2.80 -10.39
CA LEU A 397 -31.94 -2.17 -11.17
C LEU A 397 -31.96 -0.63 -11.04
N PRO A 398 -30.80 0.04 -11.03
CA PRO A 398 -30.72 1.50 -11.08
C PRO A 398 -31.29 2.09 -12.38
N ILE A 399 -31.70 3.35 -12.34
CA ILE A 399 -32.30 4.05 -13.50
C ILE A 399 -31.25 4.92 -14.19
N TYR A 400 -30.87 4.56 -15.41
CA TYR A 400 -29.88 5.30 -16.20
C TYR A 400 -30.55 6.29 -17.16
N GLU A 401 -31.01 7.43 -16.63
CA GLU A 401 -31.68 8.47 -17.43
C GLU A 401 -30.81 8.97 -18.60
N TYR A 402 -31.31 8.81 -19.83
CA TYR A 402 -30.57 9.18 -21.05
C TYR A 402 -30.04 10.61 -21.02
N LYS A 403 -30.83 11.57 -20.51
CA LYS A 403 -30.45 12.99 -20.42
C LYS A 403 -29.15 13.21 -19.63
N ILE A 404 -28.89 12.40 -18.59
CA ILE A 404 -27.74 12.48 -17.69
C ILE A 404 -26.54 11.75 -18.27
N TRP A 405 -26.75 10.55 -18.82
CA TRP A 405 -25.66 9.65 -19.20
C TRP A 405 -25.21 9.74 -20.66
N LYS A 406 -25.96 10.44 -21.53
CA LYS A 406 -25.67 10.54 -22.98
C LYS A 406 -24.28 11.11 -23.34
N THR A 407 -23.70 11.96 -22.50
CA THR A 407 -22.40 12.60 -22.79
C THR A 407 -21.22 11.69 -22.44
N ILE A 408 -21.43 10.70 -21.56
CA ILE A 408 -20.36 9.83 -21.03
C ILE A 408 -20.70 8.33 -21.12
N PRO A 409 -21.03 7.81 -22.33
CA PRO A 409 -21.51 6.45 -22.52
C PRO A 409 -20.50 5.36 -22.12
N GLY A 410 -19.19 5.68 -22.11
CA GLY A 410 -18.14 4.80 -21.61
C GLY A 410 -18.29 4.50 -20.12
N ILE A 411 -18.39 5.55 -19.28
CA ILE A 411 -18.58 5.37 -17.83
C ILE A 411 -19.96 4.79 -17.52
N LYS A 412 -21.01 5.16 -18.27
CA LYS A 412 -22.34 4.52 -18.16
C LYS A 412 -22.22 3.00 -18.24
N ARG A 413 -21.57 2.49 -19.30
CA ARG A 413 -21.36 1.05 -19.52
C ARG A 413 -20.57 0.41 -18.39
N ILE A 414 -19.53 1.07 -17.89
CA ILE A 414 -18.72 0.56 -16.78
C ILE A 414 -19.58 0.45 -15.51
N VAL A 415 -20.30 1.51 -15.14
CA VAL A 415 -21.21 1.50 -13.96
C VAL A 415 -22.27 0.41 -14.08
N GLU A 416 -22.89 0.23 -15.26
CA GLU A 416 -23.86 -0.85 -15.51
C GLU A 416 -23.30 -2.26 -15.30
N ASN A 417 -21.99 -2.46 -15.52
CA ASN A 417 -21.32 -3.75 -15.32
C ASN A 417 -20.66 -3.91 -13.93
N LEU A 418 -20.52 -2.81 -13.18
CA LEU A 418 -20.11 -2.80 -11.78
C LEU A 418 -21.32 -3.05 -10.85
N ILE A 419 -22.48 -2.44 -11.12
CA ILE A 419 -23.72 -2.63 -10.34
C ILE A 419 -24.48 -3.88 -10.84
N VAL A 420 -23.82 -5.04 -10.75
CA VAL A 420 -24.38 -6.35 -11.13
C VAL A 420 -24.53 -7.24 -9.89
N TYR A 421 -25.76 -7.70 -9.63
CA TYR A 421 -26.10 -8.46 -8.43
C TYR A 421 -25.35 -9.79 -8.30
N ASN A 422 -25.17 -10.51 -9.41
CA ASN A 422 -24.39 -11.74 -9.41
C ASN A 422 -22.89 -11.41 -9.50
N GLN A 423 -22.16 -11.55 -8.39
CA GLN A 423 -20.70 -11.31 -8.33
C GLN A 423 -19.88 -12.06 -9.39
N LYS A 424 -20.33 -13.23 -9.88
CA LYS A 424 -19.63 -13.96 -10.95
C LYS A 424 -19.79 -13.25 -12.31
N LYS A 425 -20.92 -12.59 -12.56
CA LYS A 425 -21.21 -11.82 -13.78
C LYS A 425 -20.73 -10.37 -13.72
N ARG A 426 -20.61 -9.79 -12.52
CA ARG A 426 -20.00 -8.46 -12.30
C ARG A 426 -18.61 -8.42 -12.90
N TYR A 427 -18.21 -7.27 -13.45
CA TYR A 427 -16.87 -7.06 -13.98
C TYR A 427 -15.76 -7.59 -13.05
N SER A 428 -14.82 -8.33 -13.65
CA SER A 428 -13.51 -8.64 -13.06
C SER A 428 -12.50 -7.60 -13.52
N TRP A 429 -11.32 -7.58 -12.90
CA TRP A 429 -10.21 -6.76 -13.38
C TRP A 429 -9.82 -7.03 -14.83
N GLN A 430 -9.89 -8.28 -15.29
CA GLN A 430 -9.63 -8.62 -16.69
C GLN A 430 -10.70 -8.04 -17.62
N ALA A 431 -11.97 -7.97 -17.19
CA ALA A 431 -13.03 -7.33 -17.97
C ALA A 431 -12.86 -5.80 -17.99
N ILE A 432 -12.53 -5.19 -16.84
CA ILE A 432 -12.29 -3.74 -16.69
C ILE A 432 -11.16 -3.28 -17.62
N HIS A 433 -9.96 -3.86 -17.52
CA HIS A 433 -8.83 -3.46 -18.38
C HIS A 433 -9.03 -3.84 -19.86
N ASN A 434 -10.02 -4.68 -20.20
CA ASN A 434 -10.39 -4.94 -21.59
C ASN A 434 -11.49 -4.02 -22.13
N ASP A 435 -12.12 -3.22 -21.28
CA ASP A 435 -13.11 -2.23 -21.72
C ASP A 435 -12.42 -1.13 -22.56
N PRO A 436 -12.94 -0.79 -23.77
CA PRO A 436 -12.29 0.18 -24.65
C PRO A 436 -12.11 1.58 -24.04
N TYR A 437 -13.01 1.99 -23.15
CA TYR A 437 -12.92 3.29 -22.48
C TYR A 437 -11.85 3.27 -21.39
N VAL A 438 -11.73 2.15 -20.66
CA VAL A 438 -10.68 1.97 -19.64
C VAL A 438 -9.30 1.98 -20.26
N LYS A 439 -9.08 1.25 -21.38
CA LYS A 439 -7.80 1.26 -22.10
C LYS A 439 -7.36 2.67 -22.51
N GLN A 440 -8.32 3.46 -23.01
CA GLN A 440 -8.08 4.83 -23.43
C GLN A 440 -7.66 5.74 -22.26
N ILE A 441 -8.35 5.67 -21.12
CA ILE A 441 -8.13 6.61 -19.99
C ILE A 441 -6.98 6.22 -19.06
N LEU A 442 -6.48 4.98 -19.19
CA LEU A 442 -5.32 4.47 -18.46
C LEU A 442 -4.05 4.38 -19.35
N GLU A 443 -4.14 4.79 -20.62
CA GLU A 443 -3.03 4.78 -21.61
C GLU A 443 -2.37 3.39 -21.75
N GLU A 444 -3.20 2.35 -21.75
CA GLU A 444 -2.79 0.99 -21.35
C GLU A 444 -2.29 0.06 -22.45
N ASP A 445 -2.12 0.55 -23.69
CA ASP A 445 -2.02 -0.28 -24.91
C ASP A 445 -0.89 -1.34 -24.92
N ASN A 446 0.05 -1.33 -23.97
CA ASN A 446 1.13 -2.31 -23.85
C ASN A 446 1.38 -2.88 -22.42
N VAL A 447 0.47 -2.69 -21.45
CA VAL A 447 0.68 -3.15 -20.06
C VAL A 447 0.21 -4.60 -19.87
N VAL A 448 1.13 -5.55 -19.74
CA VAL A 448 0.82 -6.95 -19.37
C VAL A 448 0.55 -7.03 -17.86
N ARG A 449 -0.69 -7.40 -17.50
CA ARG A 449 -1.10 -7.65 -16.11
C ARG A 449 -1.21 -9.13 -15.80
N ASP A 450 -0.74 -9.50 -14.62
CA ASP A 450 -0.92 -10.84 -14.06
C ASP A 450 -2.20 -10.90 -13.22
N TYR A 451 -3.26 -11.48 -13.82
CA TYR A 451 -4.55 -11.67 -13.15
C TYR A 451 -4.61 -12.90 -12.25
N SER A 452 -3.54 -13.69 -12.13
CA SER A 452 -3.52 -14.86 -11.23
C SER A 452 -3.40 -14.51 -9.75
N LYS A 453 -3.14 -13.23 -9.43
CA LYS A 453 -2.96 -12.68 -8.08
C LYS A 453 -4.27 -12.17 -7.42
N LEU A 454 -5.43 -12.65 -7.86
CA LEU A 454 -6.76 -12.05 -7.57
C LEU A 454 -7.80 -13.02 -6.99
#